data_AF-A0A3C0ANW6-F1
#
_entry.id   AF-A0A3C0ANW6-F1
#
_cell.length_a   1.000
_cell.length_b   1.000
_cell.length_c   1.000
_cell.angle_alpha   90.00
_cell.angle_beta   90.00
_cell.angle_gamma   90.00
#
_symmetry.space_group_name_H-M   'P 1'
#
loop_
_entity.id
_entity.type
_entity.pdbx_description
1 polymer ?
#
loop_
_entity_poly.entity_id
_entity_poly.type
_entity_poly.pdbx_seq_one_letter_code
_entity_poly.pdbx_strand_id
1 'polypeptide(L)'
;IDEQGRFYVAETYRQGKGVEDNRSHMNWLHDDLAAETIADRLAYFRKHLKDKVSDYALEHDRIRLVEDRDGDGIADHASVFADGFNNIEDGTGAGVLARGGYVYYTCIPHVWKLSDTANEGKATLREKLSSGYGIRVAFRGHDLHGLQLGPDGRLYFSIGDRGYNVTTKEGKHLFRPDTGAVFRCNLDGTELEEFAYGLRNPQELAFDNYGNLFTGDNNSDSGDKARWVYVVEGGDTGWRMYYQYLSDRGPFNREKIWHPAHAGQPAYMVPPIVNLADGPSGLTHYPGVGLSDRYKDHFFLADFRGTPSQSGIRSFAVQPKGASFELTDSHEFIWQILATDLDFGYDGSLYVSDWVNGWSGLGKGRIYEFTDPEHAKAARAAHSAELMKQGFSERSTEELTQLLAHVDQRIRMEAQFALVDQNALDALQQVALTSQDQFARLHAIWGIGQLGRKTSSAVAGIQSLLHDSDSEVQSQAAKVIGEAGFTA
;
A
#
# COMPACT_ATOMS: atom_id res chain seq x y z
N ILE A 1 -8.26 -8.23 3.40
CA ILE A 1 -9.00 -9.48 3.74
C ILE A 1 -8.00 -10.42 4.41
N ASP A 2 -8.36 -11.18 5.44
CA ASP A 2 -7.43 -12.14 6.06
C ASP A 2 -7.52 -13.55 5.44
N GLU A 3 -6.62 -14.45 5.84
CA GLU A 3 -6.48 -15.80 5.29
C GLU A 3 -7.73 -16.69 5.48
N GLN A 4 -8.64 -16.28 6.37
CA GLN A 4 -9.91 -16.96 6.65
C GLN A 4 -11.09 -16.33 5.90
N GLY A 5 -10.85 -15.32 5.06
CA GLY A 5 -11.90 -14.59 4.34
C GLY A 5 -12.62 -13.56 5.19
N ARG A 6 -12.07 -13.17 6.35
CA ARG A 6 -12.66 -12.13 7.21
C ARG A 6 -12.18 -10.75 6.79
N PHE A 7 -13.04 -9.75 7.00
CA PHE A 7 -12.79 -8.38 6.58
C PHE A 7 -12.44 -7.51 7.77
N TYR A 8 -11.31 -6.82 7.69
CA TYR A 8 -10.95 -5.75 8.62
C TYR A 8 -11.18 -4.41 7.93
N VAL A 9 -12.02 -3.57 8.50
CA VAL A 9 -12.50 -2.33 7.88
C VAL A 9 -12.16 -1.14 8.79
N ALA A 10 -11.45 -0.15 8.26
CA ALA A 10 -11.24 1.11 8.96
C ALA A 10 -12.53 1.94 8.93
N GLU A 11 -13.00 2.35 10.11
CA GLU A 11 -14.12 3.26 10.28
C GLU A 11 -13.61 4.59 10.84
N THR A 12 -13.78 5.66 10.08
CA THR A 12 -13.27 6.99 10.42
C THR A 12 -14.39 7.90 10.93
N TYR A 13 -14.23 8.38 12.17
CA TYR A 13 -15.17 9.28 12.85
C TYR A 13 -14.57 10.66 13.10
N ARG A 14 -13.25 10.79 12.92
CA ARG A 14 -12.49 12.01 13.25
C ARG A 14 -12.32 13.00 12.11
N GLN A 15 -12.84 12.70 10.91
CA GLN A 15 -12.85 13.61 9.76
C GLN A 15 -13.52 14.95 10.11
N GLY A 16 -12.76 16.05 10.10
CA GLY A 16 -13.25 17.38 10.50
C GLY A 16 -13.56 17.53 11.99
N LYS A 17 -13.12 16.57 12.82
CA LYS A 17 -13.26 16.52 14.27
C LYS A 17 -11.92 16.11 14.90
N GLY A 18 -10.87 16.85 14.54
CA GLY A 18 -9.48 16.55 14.92
C GLY A 18 -8.56 16.24 13.74
N VAL A 19 -9.15 15.89 12.59
CA VAL A 19 -8.44 15.83 11.30
C VAL A 19 -8.82 17.05 10.46
N GLU A 20 -7.97 18.08 10.51
CA GLU A 20 -8.19 19.36 9.86
C GLU A 20 -7.71 19.41 8.39
N ASP A 21 -8.21 20.42 7.67
CA ASP A 21 -7.75 20.78 6.32
C ASP A 21 -7.05 22.15 6.37
N ASN A 22 -5.79 22.22 5.94
CA ASN A 22 -5.00 23.45 6.01
C ASN A 22 -5.61 24.65 5.27
N ARG A 23 -6.40 24.44 4.21
CA ARG A 23 -7.04 25.50 3.43
C ARG A 23 -8.08 26.27 4.25
N SER A 24 -8.63 25.63 5.29
CA SER A 24 -9.59 26.24 6.21
C SER A 24 -8.92 26.98 7.37
N HIS A 25 -7.59 26.89 7.50
CA HIS A 25 -6.80 27.40 8.63
C HIS A 25 -5.59 28.22 8.18
N MET A 26 -5.77 29.14 7.23
CA MET A 26 -4.67 30.00 6.74
C MET A 26 -4.03 30.88 7.83
N ASN A 27 -4.74 31.12 8.94
CA ASN A 27 -4.20 31.76 10.13
C ASN A 27 -3.16 30.89 10.89
N TRP A 28 -3.06 29.59 10.60
CA TRP A 28 -2.06 28.67 11.17
C TRP A 28 -0.82 28.54 10.28
N LEU A 29 -0.86 29.06 9.05
CA LEU A 29 0.13 28.82 7.99
C LEU A 29 1.58 28.90 8.48
N HIS A 30 1.94 29.98 9.16
CA HIS A 30 3.33 30.18 9.60
C HIS A 30 3.77 29.16 10.66
N ASP A 31 2.87 28.80 11.58
CA ASP A 31 3.17 27.80 12.60
C ASP A 31 3.22 26.39 11.98
N ASP A 32 2.33 26.07 11.02
CA ASP A 32 2.33 24.78 10.31
C ASP A 32 3.58 24.61 9.43
N LEU A 33 3.98 25.65 8.69
CA LEU A 33 5.23 25.63 7.92
C LEU A 33 6.47 25.54 8.81
N ALA A 34 6.44 26.10 10.02
CA ALA A 34 7.55 26.04 10.97
C ALA A 34 7.61 24.71 11.76
N ALA A 35 6.54 23.90 11.75
CA ALA A 35 6.52 22.64 12.48
C ALA A 35 7.48 21.62 11.86
N GLU A 36 8.33 21.03 12.70
CA GLU A 36 9.26 19.96 12.34
C GLU A 36 9.01 18.68 13.15
N THR A 37 8.21 18.77 14.22
CA THR A 37 7.87 17.66 15.11
C THR A 37 6.37 17.59 15.39
N ILE A 38 5.91 16.43 15.87
CA ILE A 38 4.53 16.27 16.37
C ILE A 38 4.26 17.21 17.55
N ALA A 39 5.27 17.50 18.36
CA ALA A 39 5.16 18.42 19.49
C ALA A 39 4.89 19.86 19.02
N ASP A 40 5.53 20.31 17.94
CA ASP A 40 5.28 21.62 17.34
C ASP A 40 3.84 21.74 16.83
N ARG A 41 3.35 20.69 16.16
CA ARG A 41 1.96 20.62 15.70
C ARG A 41 0.98 20.74 16.85
N LEU A 42 1.19 19.96 17.90
CA LEU A 42 0.37 20.00 19.09
C LEU A 42 0.44 21.36 19.80
N ALA A 43 1.61 22.01 19.80
CA ALA A 43 1.79 23.33 20.36
C ALA A 43 0.96 24.39 19.61
N TYR A 44 0.96 24.38 18.26
CA TYR A 44 0.16 25.34 17.51
C TYR A 44 -1.34 25.01 17.55
N PHE A 45 -1.74 23.73 17.63
CA PHE A 45 -3.14 23.37 17.91
C PHE A 45 -3.61 24.01 19.22
N ARG A 46 -2.85 23.86 20.30
CA ARG A 46 -3.16 24.49 21.61
C ARG A 46 -3.21 26.01 21.52
N LYS A 47 -2.27 26.63 20.79
CA LYS A 47 -2.22 28.09 20.58
C LYS A 47 -3.49 28.61 19.91
N HIS A 48 -3.93 27.96 18.84
CA HIS A 48 -5.02 28.47 17.99
C HIS A 48 -6.41 28.03 18.46
N LEU A 49 -6.56 26.80 18.95
CA LEU A 49 -7.85 26.24 19.39
C LEU A 49 -8.13 26.52 20.87
N LYS A 50 -7.09 26.78 21.66
CA LYS A 50 -7.18 26.98 23.11
C LYS A 50 -7.91 25.78 23.75
N ASP A 51 -8.93 26.04 24.57
CA ASP A 51 -9.68 24.99 25.27
C ASP A 51 -10.39 24.02 24.31
N LYS A 52 -10.71 24.44 23.08
CA LYS A 52 -11.37 23.57 22.08
C LYS A 52 -10.46 22.46 21.55
N VAL A 53 -9.15 22.49 21.83
CA VAL A 53 -8.24 21.44 21.41
C VAL A 53 -8.62 20.07 21.99
N SER A 54 -9.25 20.05 23.17
CA SER A 54 -9.73 18.80 23.79
C SER A 54 -10.84 18.14 22.98
N ASP A 55 -11.57 18.89 22.16
CA ASP A 55 -12.66 18.35 21.34
C ASP A 55 -12.14 17.34 20.32
N TYR A 56 -10.85 17.42 19.94
CA TYR A 56 -10.19 16.50 19.00
C TYR A 56 -10.03 15.08 19.56
N ALA A 57 -10.27 14.89 20.86
CA ALA A 57 -10.21 13.59 21.52
C ALA A 57 -11.60 12.98 21.80
N LEU A 58 -12.69 13.67 21.44
CA LEU A 58 -14.06 13.19 21.70
C LEU A 58 -14.47 12.02 20.79
N GLU A 59 -13.99 12.03 19.55
CA GLU A 59 -14.27 11.01 18.55
C GLU A 59 -13.05 10.11 18.39
N HIS A 60 -13.26 8.85 18.06
CA HIS A 60 -12.18 7.87 17.86
C HIS A 60 -12.40 7.07 16.58
N ASP A 61 -11.34 6.88 15.81
CA ASP A 61 -11.36 5.93 14.69
C ASP A 61 -11.27 4.50 15.25
N ARG A 62 -11.65 3.50 14.43
CA ARG A 62 -11.64 2.09 14.83
C ARG A 62 -11.51 1.14 13.64
N ILE A 63 -11.19 -0.11 13.95
CA ILE A 63 -11.18 -1.23 13.02
C ILE A 63 -12.35 -2.15 13.38
N ARG A 64 -13.21 -2.41 12.41
CA ARG A 64 -14.30 -3.39 12.50
C ARG A 64 -13.85 -4.71 11.88
N LEU A 65 -14.13 -5.82 12.55
CA LEU A 65 -14.06 -7.16 11.98
C LEU A 65 -15.46 -7.51 11.45
N VAL A 66 -15.56 -7.88 10.18
CA VAL A 66 -16.79 -8.28 9.51
C VAL A 66 -16.61 -9.70 8.98
N GLU A 67 -17.60 -10.56 9.24
CA GLU A 67 -17.56 -11.99 8.92
C GLU A 67 -18.89 -12.42 8.27
N ASP A 68 -18.76 -13.31 7.30
CA ASP A 68 -19.82 -14.18 6.82
C ASP A 68 -19.56 -15.56 7.44
N ARG A 69 -20.36 -15.95 8.45
CA ARG A 69 -20.12 -17.14 9.26
C ARG A 69 -20.89 -18.35 8.75
N ASP A 70 -21.98 -18.14 8.03
CA ASP A 70 -22.74 -19.21 7.38
C ASP A 70 -22.33 -19.48 5.93
N GLY A 71 -21.52 -18.60 5.33
CA GLY A 71 -20.90 -18.76 4.02
C GLY A 71 -21.86 -18.52 2.86
N ASP A 72 -22.91 -17.72 3.06
CA ASP A 72 -23.91 -17.43 2.04
C ASP A 72 -23.56 -16.22 1.13
N GLY A 73 -22.41 -15.57 1.38
CA GLY A 73 -21.93 -14.37 0.69
C GLY A 73 -22.43 -13.06 1.32
N ILE A 74 -23.18 -13.12 2.41
CA ILE A 74 -23.71 -11.96 3.13
C ILE A 74 -23.11 -11.94 4.54
N ALA A 75 -22.46 -10.84 4.90
CA ALA A 75 -21.93 -10.68 6.24
C ALA A 75 -23.06 -10.73 7.30
N ASP A 76 -22.97 -11.70 8.22
CA ASP A 76 -23.93 -11.91 9.32
C ASP A 76 -23.40 -11.45 10.69
N HIS A 77 -22.09 -11.16 10.79
CA HIS A 77 -21.46 -10.75 12.03
C HIS A 77 -20.52 -9.56 11.85
N ALA A 78 -20.55 -8.65 12.83
CA ALA A 78 -19.59 -7.57 12.91
C ALA A 78 -19.27 -7.21 14.37
N SER A 79 -17.99 -7.03 14.67
CA SER A 79 -17.49 -6.64 15.99
C SER A 79 -16.42 -5.55 15.87
N VAL A 80 -16.18 -4.81 16.96
CA VAL A 80 -15.06 -3.86 17.00
C VAL A 80 -13.80 -4.62 17.37
N PHE A 81 -12.84 -4.69 16.44
CA PHE A 81 -11.57 -5.36 16.67
C PHE A 81 -10.61 -4.47 17.46
N ALA A 82 -10.48 -3.19 17.10
CA ALA A 82 -9.63 -2.24 17.81
C ALA A 82 -10.19 -0.82 17.71
N ASP A 83 -10.11 -0.04 18.78
CA ASP A 83 -10.58 1.35 18.83
C ASP A 83 -9.72 2.23 19.76
N GLY A 84 -10.17 3.44 20.07
CA GLY A 84 -9.44 4.37 20.94
C GLY A 84 -8.26 5.06 20.25
N PHE A 85 -8.35 5.27 18.94
CA PHE A 85 -7.42 6.09 18.17
C PHE A 85 -7.92 7.54 18.16
N ASN A 86 -7.71 8.27 19.26
CA ASN A 86 -8.27 9.60 19.52
C ASN A 86 -7.35 10.55 20.30
N ASN A 87 -6.04 10.35 20.29
CA ASN A 87 -5.15 11.40 20.79
C ASN A 87 -5.31 12.66 19.93
N ILE A 88 -5.01 13.83 20.50
CA ILE A 88 -5.17 15.12 19.79
C ILE A 88 -4.39 15.13 18.47
N GLU A 89 -3.21 14.50 18.49
CA GLU A 89 -2.31 14.34 17.35
C GLU A 89 -2.68 13.18 16.41
N ASP A 90 -3.61 12.30 16.80
CA ASP A 90 -3.99 11.20 15.92
C ASP A 90 -4.63 11.78 14.64
N GLY A 91 -4.46 11.15 13.50
CA GLY A 91 -5.08 11.56 12.23
C GLY A 91 -6.19 10.62 11.80
N THR A 92 -6.41 10.56 10.49
CA THR A 92 -7.30 9.56 9.89
C THR A 92 -6.66 8.17 10.01
N GLY A 93 -7.41 7.21 10.52
CA GLY A 93 -7.08 5.80 10.39
C GLY A 93 -7.64 5.21 9.11
N ALA A 94 -6.80 4.78 8.18
CA ALA A 94 -7.25 4.47 6.81
C ALA A 94 -6.75 3.13 6.27
N GLY A 95 -5.46 2.84 6.39
CA GLY A 95 -4.87 1.60 5.86
C GLY A 95 -4.98 0.45 6.85
N VAL A 96 -5.39 -0.72 6.36
CA VAL A 96 -5.49 -1.95 7.15
C VAL A 96 -4.97 -3.13 6.33
N LEU A 97 -3.99 -3.87 6.86
CA LEU A 97 -3.49 -5.11 6.25
C LEU A 97 -3.50 -6.23 7.28
N ALA A 98 -4.22 -7.31 7.00
CA ALA A 98 -4.28 -8.49 7.85
C ALA A 98 -3.37 -9.59 7.28
N ARG A 99 -2.49 -10.15 8.12
CA ARG A 99 -1.63 -11.28 7.75
C ARG A 99 -1.12 -12.03 8.97
N GLY A 100 -1.17 -13.36 8.94
CA GLY A 100 -0.53 -14.25 9.89
C GLY A 100 -1.01 -14.03 11.33
N GLY A 101 -2.30 -13.72 11.50
CA GLY A 101 -2.89 -13.39 12.81
C GLY A 101 -2.55 -11.99 13.34
N TYR A 102 -1.85 -11.16 12.54
CA TYR A 102 -1.60 -9.75 12.83
C TYR A 102 -2.44 -8.85 11.93
N VAL A 103 -2.75 -7.66 12.44
CA VAL A 103 -3.36 -6.56 11.69
C VAL A 103 -2.45 -5.36 11.79
N TYR A 104 -1.92 -4.93 10.66
CA TYR A 104 -1.18 -3.68 10.54
C TYR A 104 -2.17 -2.56 10.25
N TYR A 105 -1.98 -1.42 10.91
CA TYR A 105 -2.92 -0.30 10.82
C TYR A 105 -2.19 1.03 10.75
N THR A 106 -2.56 1.88 9.80
CA THR A 106 -2.03 3.23 9.70
C THR A 106 -2.97 4.22 10.36
N CYS A 107 -2.45 4.94 11.35
CA CYS A 107 -3.10 6.09 11.96
C CYS A 107 -2.00 6.96 12.53
N ILE A 108 -1.70 8.09 11.86
CA ILE A 108 -0.65 9.00 12.35
C ILE A 108 -0.91 9.33 13.82
N PRO A 109 0.14 9.56 14.62
CA PRO A 109 1.55 9.60 14.23
C PRO A 109 2.23 8.22 14.20
N HIS A 110 1.47 7.12 14.13
CA HIS A 110 1.96 5.77 14.34
C HIS A 110 1.59 4.81 13.20
N VAL A 111 2.48 3.85 12.94
CA VAL A 111 2.12 2.59 12.29
C VAL A 111 1.96 1.55 13.39
N TRP A 112 0.83 0.87 13.42
CA TRP A 112 0.46 -0.07 14.48
C TRP A 112 0.56 -1.51 14.00
N LYS A 113 0.95 -2.40 14.90
CA LYS A 113 0.79 -3.86 14.78
C LYS A 113 -0.13 -4.33 15.90
N LEU A 114 -1.25 -4.93 15.50
CA LEU A 114 -2.32 -5.36 16.37
C LEU A 114 -2.48 -6.88 16.24
N SER A 115 -2.92 -7.56 17.30
CA SER A 115 -3.27 -8.98 17.24
C SER A 115 -4.19 -9.34 18.41
N ASP A 116 -5.06 -10.33 18.20
CA ASP A 116 -5.85 -10.94 19.25
C ASP A 116 -5.12 -12.16 19.82
N THR A 117 -4.07 -11.91 20.61
CA THR A 117 -3.24 -12.97 21.20
C THR A 117 -3.97 -13.77 22.29
N ALA A 118 -5.13 -13.29 22.74
CA ALA A 118 -5.93 -13.92 23.79
C ALA A 118 -7.22 -14.57 23.29
N ASN A 119 -7.50 -14.49 21.98
CA ASN A 119 -8.75 -14.96 21.34
C ASN A 119 -10.01 -14.33 21.95
N GLU A 120 -9.97 -13.05 22.29
CA GLU A 120 -11.09 -12.28 22.85
C GLU A 120 -12.03 -11.68 21.77
N GLY A 121 -11.73 -11.87 20.49
CA GLY A 121 -12.42 -11.24 19.37
C GLY A 121 -12.03 -9.77 19.13
N LYS A 122 -10.93 -9.31 19.76
CA LYS A 122 -10.42 -7.94 19.71
C LYS A 122 -8.90 -7.91 19.90
N ALA A 123 -8.26 -6.82 19.47
CA ALA A 123 -6.82 -6.64 19.63
C ALA A 123 -6.43 -6.53 21.11
N THR A 124 -5.70 -7.52 21.60
CA THR A 124 -5.08 -7.54 22.95
C THR A 124 -3.61 -7.12 22.91
N LEU A 125 -2.94 -7.34 21.78
CA LEU A 125 -1.64 -6.75 21.47
C LEU A 125 -1.82 -5.43 20.71
N ARG A 126 -1.16 -4.37 21.17
CA ARG A 126 -1.08 -3.07 20.47
C ARG A 126 0.36 -2.55 20.51
N GLU A 127 1.12 -2.80 19.45
CA GLU A 127 2.50 -2.33 19.30
C GLU A 127 2.56 -1.15 18.32
N LYS A 128 3.33 -0.11 18.66
CA LYS A 128 3.73 0.95 17.73
C LYS A 128 4.99 0.49 17.00
N LEU A 129 4.89 0.13 15.72
CA LEU A 129 6.06 -0.27 14.93
C LEU A 129 7.02 0.89 14.70
N SER A 130 6.47 2.05 14.38
CA SER A 130 7.21 3.30 14.22
C SER A 130 6.33 4.50 14.54
N SER A 131 6.95 5.64 14.84
CA SER A 131 6.28 6.88 15.26
C SER A 131 6.99 8.10 14.68
N GLY A 132 6.24 9.18 14.41
CA GLY A 132 6.81 10.44 13.93
C GLY A 132 6.20 10.96 12.62
N TYR A 133 5.04 10.44 12.23
CA TYR A 133 4.37 10.78 10.98
C TYR A 133 3.33 11.88 11.15
N GLY A 134 3.13 12.68 10.11
CA GLY A 134 2.11 13.72 10.07
C GLY A 134 2.49 14.96 10.87
N ILE A 135 3.70 15.47 10.69
CA ILE A 135 4.17 16.65 11.45
C ILE A 135 3.40 17.95 11.11
N ARG A 136 2.69 17.99 9.98
CA ARG A 136 1.87 19.12 9.54
C ARG A 136 0.42 18.71 9.31
N VAL A 137 -0.49 19.67 9.13
CA VAL A 137 -1.90 19.38 8.82
C VAL A 137 -2.09 19.02 7.35
N ALA A 138 -1.46 19.77 6.44
CA ALA A 138 -1.66 19.64 4.99
C ALA A 138 -3.15 19.49 4.61
N PHE A 139 -3.45 18.84 3.49
CA PHE A 139 -4.84 18.60 3.09
C PHE A 139 -5.44 17.43 3.88
N ARG A 140 -6.74 17.51 4.20
CA ARG A 140 -7.40 16.47 5.00
C ARG A 140 -7.40 15.12 4.28
N GLY A 141 -7.02 14.05 5.00
CA GLY A 141 -6.93 12.70 4.44
C GLY A 141 -5.59 12.39 3.77
N HIS A 142 -4.59 13.27 3.86
CA HIS A 142 -3.21 13.01 3.44
C HIS A 142 -2.38 12.35 4.55
N ASP A 143 -3.00 11.44 5.28
CA ASP A 143 -2.43 10.72 6.42
C ASP A 143 -1.53 9.55 5.96
N LEU A 144 -1.24 8.61 6.87
CA LEU A 144 -0.61 7.34 6.55
C LEU A 144 -1.64 6.38 5.93
N HIS A 145 -1.27 5.71 4.84
CA HIS A 145 -2.12 4.77 4.10
C HIS A 145 -1.30 3.59 3.55
N GLY A 146 -1.73 2.98 2.44
CA GLY A 146 -0.85 2.24 1.53
C GLY A 146 -0.20 0.97 2.07
N LEU A 147 -0.80 0.30 3.05
CA LEU A 147 -0.18 -0.90 3.65
C LEU A 147 -0.18 -2.05 2.64
N GLN A 148 1.02 -2.42 2.17
CA GLN A 148 1.20 -3.47 1.18
C GLN A 148 2.37 -4.38 1.55
N LEU A 149 2.21 -5.69 1.34
CA LEU A 149 3.31 -6.64 1.47
C LEU A 149 4.07 -6.73 0.14
N GLY A 150 5.39 -6.58 0.19
CA GLY A 150 6.24 -6.74 -0.98
C GLY A 150 6.62 -8.20 -1.24
N PRO A 151 6.98 -8.55 -2.50
CA PRO A 151 7.54 -9.86 -2.83
C PRO A 151 8.88 -10.12 -2.14
N ASP A 152 9.53 -9.09 -1.62
CA ASP A 152 10.74 -9.18 -0.79
C ASP A 152 10.44 -9.52 0.68
N GLY A 153 9.18 -9.78 1.06
CA GLY A 153 8.79 -10.13 2.42
C GLY A 153 8.77 -8.96 3.41
N ARG A 154 8.84 -7.71 2.91
CA ARG A 154 8.82 -6.50 3.72
C ARG A 154 7.46 -5.79 3.66
N LEU A 155 7.13 -5.06 4.73
CA LEU A 155 5.96 -4.20 4.79
C LEU A 155 6.28 -2.86 4.14
N TYR A 156 5.42 -2.42 3.25
CA TYR A 156 5.42 -1.10 2.65
C TYR A 156 4.21 -0.33 3.18
N PHE A 157 4.37 0.98 3.34
CA PHE A 157 3.29 1.89 3.68
C PHE A 157 3.62 3.29 3.19
N SER A 158 2.59 4.11 3.02
CA SER A 158 2.74 5.44 2.47
C SER A 158 2.28 6.51 3.44
N ILE A 159 2.75 7.74 3.23
CA ILE A 159 2.20 8.94 3.84
C ILE A 159 1.94 9.98 2.77
N GLY A 160 0.84 10.72 2.90
CA GLY A 160 0.65 11.96 2.18
C GLY A 160 1.60 13.08 2.66
N ASP A 161 1.42 14.27 2.11
CA ASP A 161 2.32 15.41 2.26
C ASP A 161 2.32 16.11 3.63
N ARG A 162 1.76 15.46 4.65
CA ARG A 162 1.86 15.87 6.05
C ARG A 162 3.27 15.72 6.63
N GLY A 163 4.16 15.01 5.93
CA GLY A 163 5.57 14.88 6.28
C GLY A 163 5.85 14.03 7.53
N TYR A 164 7.13 13.84 7.83
CA TYR A 164 7.59 12.93 8.88
C TYR A 164 8.92 13.34 9.50
N ASN A 165 9.08 12.96 10.75
CA ASN A 165 10.28 13.07 11.56
C ASN A 165 10.38 11.82 12.44
N VAL A 166 11.04 10.79 11.93
CA VAL A 166 11.03 9.43 12.49
C VAL A 166 12.45 9.03 12.88
N THR A 167 12.60 8.46 14.07
CA THR A 167 13.81 7.72 14.46
C THR A 167 13.52 6.23 14.35
N THR A 168 14.29 5.51 13.54
CA THR A 168 14.13 4.06 13.37
C THR A 168 14.52 3.31 14.65
N LYS A 169 14.17 2.02 14.75
CA LYS A 169 14.56 1.18 15.89
C LYS A 169 16.09 1.08 16.05
N GLU A 170 16.83 1.25 14.94
CA GLU A 170 18.29 1.24 14.85
C GLU A 170 18.91 2.63 15.07
N GLY A 171 18.11 3.67 15.29
CA GLY A 171 18.57 5.03 15.57
C GLY A 171 18.85 5.89 14.34
N LYS A 172 18.51 5.44 13.12
CA LYS A 172 18.60 6.27 11.92
C LYS A 172 17.50 7.34 11.97
N HIS A 173 17.85 8.57 11.57
CA HIS A 173 16.90 9.67 11.51
C HIS A 173 16.39 9.87 10.08
N LEU A 174 15.08 9.76 9.89
CA LEU A 174 14.38 10.02 8.63
C LEU A 174 13.56 11.30 8.80
N PHE A 175 13.85 12.32 8.02
CA PHE A 175 13.24 13.64 8.18
C PHE A 175 12.92 14.30 6.84
N ARG A 176 11.62 14.43 6.54
CA ARG A 176 11.12 15.31 5.49
C ARG A 176 9.79 15.93 5.92
N PRO A 177 9.77 17.21 6.27
CA PRO A 177 8.58 17.86 6.82
C PRO A 177 7.53 18.23 5.76
N ASP A 178 7.85 18.08 4.48
CA ASP A 178 7.22 18.80 3.38
C ASP A 178 6.86 17.92 2.19
N THR A 179 6.80 16.61 2.33
CA THR A 179 6.45 15.71 1.21
C THR A 179 5.79 14.43 1.70
N GLY A 180 4.99 13.82 0.81
CA GLY A 180 4.58 12.44 0.93
C GLY A 180 5.72 11.50 0.52
N ALA A 181 5.64 10.28 1.02
CA ALA A 181 6.67 9.27 0.88
C ALA A 181 6.10 7.85 0.95
N VAL A 182 6.89 6.90 0.49
CA VAL A 182 6.70 5.47 0.71
C VAL A 182 7.85 4.97 1.58
N PHE A 183 7.52 4.12 2.55
CA PHE A 183 8.46 3.49 3.45
C PHE A 183 8.46 1.98 3.23
N ARG A 184 9.55 1.35 3.64
CA ARG A 184 9.72 -0.10 3.67
C ARG A 184 10.36 -0.52 5.00
N CYS A 185 9.90 -1.61 5.62
CA CYS A 185 10.51 -2.18 6.81
C CYS A 185 10.23 -3.69 6.93
N ASN A 186 10.92 -4.39 7.83
CA ASN A 186 10.54 -5.75 8.21
C ASN A 186 9.19 -5.75 8.95
N LEU A 187 8.55 -6.92 9.06
CA LEU A 187 7.23 -7.09 9.70
C LEU A 187 7.20 -6.81 11.22
N ASP A 188 8.36 -6.66 11.83
CA ASP A 188 8.54 -6.22 13.21
C ASP A 188 8.92 -4.74 13.32
N GLY A 189 8.95 -4.00 12.20
CA GLY A 189 9.30 -2.58 12.14
C GLY A 189 10.80 -2.28 12.17
N THR A 190 11.67 -3.30 12.17
CA THR A 190 13.13 -3.11 12.01
C THR A 190 13.48 -2.76 10.56
N GLU A 191 14.67 -2.19 10.37
CA GLU A 191 15.21 -1.79 9.07
C GLU A 191 14.27 -0.85 8.29
N LEU A 192 13.63 0.07 9.02
CA LEU A 192 12.76 1.08 8.42
C LEU A 192 13.58 2.04 7.54
N GLU A 193 13.12 2.24 6.31
CA GLU A 193 13.72 3.17 5.36
C GLU A 193 12.68 3.96 4.55
N GLU A 194 13.06 5.18 4.18
CA GLU A 194 12.38 5.96 3.13
C GLU A 194 12.69 5.31 1.78
N PHE A 195 11.69 4.65 1.20
CA PHE A 195 11.82 3.97 -0.09
C PHE A 195 11.74 4.96 -1.24
N ALA A 196 10.79 5.91 -1.21
CA ALA A 196 10.64 6.96 -2.21
C ALA A 196 9.95 8.19 -1.59
N TYR A 197 10.09 9.37 -2.21
CA TYR A 197 9.48 10.61 -1.75
C TYR A 197 9.03 11.52 -2.90
N GLY A 198 8.57 12.73 -2.58
CA GLY A 198 8.06 13.69 -3.56
C GLY A 198 6.62 13.45 -3.99
N LEU A 199 5.89 12.56 -3.30
CA LEU A 199 4.48 12.26 -3.56
C LEU A 199 3.57 13.27 -2.81
N ARG A 200 2.31 13.40 -3.24
CA ARG A 200 1.32 14.28 -2.57
C ARG A 200 0.42 13.53 -1.60
N ASN A 201 -0.31 12.53 -2.09
CA ASN A 201 -1.22 11.69 -1.33
C ASN A 201 -1.39 10.33 -2.04
N PRO A 202 -0.36 9.45 -1.93
CA PRO A 202 -0.39 8.09 -2.45
C PRO A 202 -1.22 7.18 -1.53
N GLN A 203 -2.53 7.10 -1.72
CA GLN A 203 -3.42 6.44 -0.75
C GLN A 203 -3.29 4.90 -0.73
N GLU A 204 -2.95 4.28 -1.86
CA GLU A 204 -2.77 2.83 -1.90
C GLU A 204 -1.59 2.42 -2.78
N LEU A 205 -0.96 1.30 -2.44
CA LEU A 205 0.22 0.76 -3.12
C LEU A 205 -0.10 -0.62 -3.71
N ALA A 206 0.38 -0.89 -4.93
CA ALA A 206 0.27 -2.24 -5.49
C ALA A 206 1.56 -2.65 -6.21
N PHE A 207 1.95 -3.90 -6.01
CA PHE A 207 2.97 -4.56 -6.82
C PHE A 207 2.33 -5.24 -8.02
N ASP A 208 3.02 -5.25 -9.15
CA ASP A 208 2.69 -6.18 -10.24
C ASP A 208 3.29 -7.57 -10.00
N ASN A 209 3.09 -8.48 -10.95
CA ASN A 209 3.66 -9.84 -10.94
C ASN A 209 5.20 -9.88 -10.99
N TYR A 210 5.86 -8.76 -11.30
CA TYR A 210 7.30 -8.61 -11.48
C TYR A 210 7.97 -7.83 -10.32
N GLY A 211 7.20 -7.48 -9.29
CA GLY A 211 7.71 -6.77 -8.12
C GLY A 211 8.00 -5.28 -8.37
N ASN A 212 7.42 -4.69 -9.42
CA ASN A 212 7.41 -3.25 -9.63
C ASN A 212 6.31 -2.62 -8.76
N LEU A 213 6.64 -1.56 -8.02
CA LEU A 213 5.71 -0.89 -7.12
C LEU A 213 5.04 0.31 -7.81
N PHE A 214 3.72 0.43 -7.68
CA PHE A 214 2.96 1.53 -8.25
C PHE A 214 2.01 2.17 -7.24
N THR A 215 1.64 3.42 -7.53
CA THR A 215 0.60 4.13 -6.79
C THR A 215 -0.12 5.16 -7.65
N GLY A 216 -1.38 5.43 -7.30
CA GLY A 216 -2.10 6.61 -7.77
C GLY A 216 -1.86 7.78 -6.80
N ASP A 217 -1.38 8.90 -7.31
CA ASP A 217 -1.08 10.08 -6.51
C ASP A 217 -2.00 11.25 -6.90
N ASN A 218 -2.67 11.84 -5.90
CA ASN A 218 -3.72 12.84 -6.10
C ASN A 218 -3.18 14.19 -6.62
N ASN A 219 -4.03 14.92 -7.35
CA ASN A 219 -3.76 16.30 -7.79
C ASN A 219 -3.96 17.32 -6.66
N SER A 220 -3.58 18.59 -6.88
CA SER A 220 -3.61 19.68 -5.91
C SER A 220 -4.80 20.65 -6.02
N ASP A 221 -5.83 20.27 -6.79
CA ASP A 221 -6.99 21.09 -7.14
C ASP A 221 -6.60 22.43 -7.81
N SER A 222 -5.55 22.47 -8.63
CA SER A 222 -5.03 23.72 -9.23
C SER A 222 -4.68 23.61 -10.72
N GLY A 223 -5.45 22.80 -11.45
CA GLY A 223 -5.29 22.56 -12.89
C GLY A 223 -4.29 21.45 -13.23
N ASP A 224 -3.54 20.96 -12.25
CA ASP A 224 -2.78 19.72 -12.33
C ASP A 224 -3.72 18.49 -12.28
N LYS A 225 -3.19 17.34 -12.70
CA LYS A 225 -3.94 16.08 -12.78
C LYS A 225 -3.32 15.02 -11.89
N ALA A 226 -4.15 14.07 -11.46
CA ALA A 226 -3.67 12.92 -10.70
C ALA A 226 -2.69 12.10 -11.56
N ARG A 227 -1.82 11.36 -10.89
CA ARG A 227 -0.63 10.76 -11.47
C ARG A 227 -0.65 9.26 -11.22
N TRP A 228 -0.45 8.47 -12.26
CA TRP A 228 -0.03 7.07 -12.10
C TRP A 228 1.50 7.02 -12.05
N VAL A 229 2.04 6.50 -10.95
CA VAL A 229 3.47 6.61 -10.62
C VAL A 229 4.09 5.23 -10.50
N TYR A 230 5.22 5.02 -11.18
CA TYR A 230 6.15 3.93 -10.87
C TYR A 230 7.02 4.37 -9.69
N VAL A 231 6.87 3.72 -8.54
CA VAL A 231 7.56 4.06 -7.30
C VAL A 231 8.92 3.37 -7.30
N VAL A 232 9.96 4.14 -7.60
CA VAL A 232 11.35 3.65 -7.67
C VAL A 232 12.08 3.92 -6.36
N GLU A 233 12.88 2.96 -5.91
CA GLU A 233 13.76 3.12 -4.74
C GLU A 233 14.67 4.35 -4.88
N GLY A 234 14.66 5.22 -3.87
CA GLY A 234 15.36 6.51 -3.85
C GLY A 234 14.75 7.60 -4.74
N GLY A 235 13.62 7.33 -5.40
CA GLY A 235 12.99 8.26 -6.34
C GLY A 235 12.33 9.47 -5.67
N ASP A 236 12.43 10.63 -6.33
CA ASP A 236 11.70 11.86 -5.99
C ASP A 236 10.70 12.19 -7.10
N THR A 237 9.40 12.28 -6.79
CA THR A 237 8.37 12.64 -7.79
C THR A 237 8.00 14.12 -7.78
N GLY A 238 8.71 14.94 -7.01
CA GLY A 238 8.79 16.39 -7.17
C GLY A 238 7.74 17.24 -6.46
N TRP A 239 6.73 16.67 -5.79
CA TRP A 239 5.79 17.45 -4.97
C TRP A 239 6.45 17.93 -3.68
N ARG A 240 6.07 19.13 -3.23
CA ARG A 240 6.36 19.66 -1.89
C ARG A 240 5.11 20.33 -1.34
N MET A 241 4.76 20.06 -0.10
CA MET A 241 3.52 20.50 0.54
C MET A 241 3.35 22.03 0.47
N TYR A 242 4.42 22.80 0.66
CA TYR A 242 4.32 24.26 0.63
C TYR A 242 3.95 24.82 -0.75
N TYR A 243 4.02 24.04 -1.83
CA TYR A 243 3.44 24.42 -3.12
C TYR A 243 1.93 24.61 -3.02
N GLN A 244 1.24 23.86 -2.16
CA GLN A 244 -0.21 23.97 -1.94
C GLN A 244 -0.64 25.39 -1.53
N TYR A 245 0.24 26.14 -0.86
CA TYR A 245 -0.02 27.53 -0.42
C TYR A 245 0.23 28.58 -1.50
N LEU A 246 0.91 28.22 -2.59
CA LEU A 246 1.13 29.13 -3.72
C LEU A 246 -0.09 29.11 -4.64
N SER A 247 -0.54 30.28 -5.07
CA SER A 247 -1.73 30.44 -5.92
C SER A 247 -1.64 29.70 -7.25
N ASP A 248 -0.41 29.46 -7.72
CA ASP A 248 -0.11 28.74 -8.96
C ASP A 248 0.63 27.42 -8.70
N ARG A 249 0.74 26.96 -7.45
CA ARG A 249 1.51 25.77 -7.04
C ARG A 249 3.00 25.80 -7.38
N GLY A 250 3.56 26.98 -7.64
CA GLY A 250 5.01 27.15 -7.79
C GLY A 250 5.63 26.24 -8.87
N PRO A 251 6.84 25.71 -8.64
CA PRO A 251 7.53 24.83 -9.59
C PRO A 251 6.69 23.66 -10.11
N PHE A 252 5.83 23.09 -9.27
CA PHE A 252 5.01 21.93 -9.65
C PHE A 252 4.20 22.17 -10.93
N ASN A 253 3.59 23.35 -11.07
CA ASN A 253 2.87 23.75 -12.27
C ASN A 253 3.74 24.53 -13.26
N ARG A 254 4.59 25.45 -12.79
CA ARG A 254 5.42 26.31 -13.66
C ARG A 254 6.39 25.50 -14.53
N GLU A 255 6.95 24.44 -13.96
CA GLU A 255 7.92 23.54 -14.60
C GLU A 255 7.27 22.24 -15.08
N LYS A 256 5.95 22.09 -14.92
CA LYS A 256 5.17 20.94 -15.38
C LYS A 256 5.62 19.61 -14.77
N ILE A 257 6.04 19.60 -13.51
CA ILE A 257 6.52 18.41 -12.78
C ILE A 257 5.45 17.29 -12.77
N TRP A 258 4.16 17.63 -12.78
CA TRP A 258 3.09 16.63 -12.80
C TRP A 258 2.84 15.99 -14.18
N HIS A 259 3.47 16.49 -15.25
CA HIS A 259 3.32 15.92 -16.59
C HIS A 259 4.11 14.61 -16.72
N PRO A 260 3.63 13.67 -17.55
CA PRO A 260 4.43 12.54 -18.00
C PRO A 260 5.70 13.00 -18.70
N ALA A 261 6.67 12.08 -18.83
CA ALA A 261 8.01 12.39 -19.26
C ALA A 261 8.07 13.35 -20.48
N HIS A 262 8.76 14.49 -20.33
CA HIS A 262 8.91 15.50 -21.38
C HIS A 262 10.28 16.19 -21.33
N ALA A 263 10.73 16.73 -22.47
CA ALA A 263 12.07 17.29 -22.63
C ALA A 263 12.40 18.51 -21.74
N GLY A 264 11.39 19.10 -21.07
CA GLY A 264 11.54 20.29 -20.24
C GLY A 264 11.42 20.04 -18.74
N GLN A 265 11.33 18.78 -18.31
CA GLN A 265 11.17 18.43 -16.91
C GLN A 265 12.50 18.59 -16.14
N PRO A 266 12.47 18.78 -14.82
CA PRO A 266 13.67 18.70 -13.99
C PRO A 266 14.35 17.32 -14.09
N ALA A 267 15.69 17.30 -14.17
CA ALA A 267 16.44 16.06 -14.36
C ALA A 267 16.49 15.15 -13.12
N TYR A 268 16.19 15.67 -11.93
CA TYR A 268 16.29 14.92 -10.67
C TYR A 268 15.07 14.02 -10.40
N MET A 269 13.93 14.29 -11.04
CA MET A 269 12.65 13.67 -10.68
C MET A 269 12.36 12.40 -11.49
N VAL A 270 11.60 11.49 -10.87
CA VAL A 270 10.92 10.40 -11.55
C VAL A 270 9.56 10.93 -12.07
N PRO A 271 9.36 11.06 -13.39
CA PRO A 271 8.10 11.52 -13.94
C PRO A 271 7.00 10.46 -13.77
N PRO A 272 5.73 10.88 -13.65
CA PRO A 272 4.63 9.93 -13.69
C PRO A 272 4.57 9.22 -15.04
N ILE A 273 4.03 8.01 -15.05
CA ILE A 273 3.81 7.22 -16.27
C ILE A 273 2.79 7.92 -17.17
N VAL A 274 1.67 8.32 -16.57
CA VAL A 274 0.55 8.98 -17.23
C VAL A 274 -0.25 9.77 -16.20
N ASN A 275 -1.00 10.79 -16.64
CA ASN A 275 -2.04 11.37 -15.80
C ASN A 275 -3.33 10.55 -15.93
N LEU A 276 -3.79 9.99 -14.81
CA LEU A 276 -4.92 9.07 -14.75
C LEU A 276 -5.71 9.28 -13.46
N ALA A 277 -7.03 9.10 -13.55
CA ALA A 277 -8.00 9.36 -12.48
C ALA A 277 -8.06 10.82 -12.03
N ASP A 278 -8.96 11.13 -11.10
CA ASP A 278 -9.08 12.46 -10.51
C ASP A 278 -9.05 12.43 -8.97
N GLY A 279 -9.44 11.32 -8.35
CA GLY A 279 -9.27 11.07 -6.91
C GLY A 279 -8.87 9.63 -6.57
N PRO A 280 -7.64 9.19 -6.89
CA PRO A 280 -7.13 7.89 -6.45
C PRO A 280 -7.30 7.68 -4.95
N SER A 281 -7.96 6.60 -4.55
CA SER A 281 -8.13 6.26 -3.12
C SER A 281 -7.77 4.83 -2.73
N GLY A 282 -8.07 3.86 -3.59
CA GLY A 282 -7.76 2.45 -3.38
C GLY A 282 -7.20 1.82 -4.65
N LEU A 283 -6.41 0.77 -4.50
CA LEU A 283 -5.65 0.17 -5.59
C LEU A 283 -5.36 -1.30 -5.30
N THR A 284 -5.59 -2.17 -6.27
CA THR A 284 -5.10 -3.55 -6.25
C THR A 284 -4.64 -3.99 -7.64
N HIS A 285 -3.78 -5.00 -7.70
CA HIS A 285 -3.35 -5.65 -8.94
C HIS A 285 -4.07 -7.00 -9.09
N TYR A 286 -4.37 -7.41 -10.31
CA TYR A 286 -5.06 -8.68 -10.55
C TYR A 286 -4.22 -9.87 -10.05
N PRO A 287 -4.70 -10.67 -9.07
CA PRO A 287 -3.89 -11.75 -8.49
C PRO A 287 -3.67 -12.91 -9.45
N GLY A 288 -4.43 -12.99 -10.56
CA GLY A 288 -4.33 -14.04 -11.58
C GLY A 288 -5.56 -14.96 -11.67
N VAL A 289 -6.48 -14.88 -10.72
CA VAL A 289 -7.70 -15.71 -10.67
C VAL A 289 -8.95 -14.86 -10.41
N GLY A 290 -10.10 -15.28 -10.97
CA GLY A 290 -11.41 -14.67 -10.67
C GLY A 290 -12.05 -13.86 -11.80
N LEU A 291 -11.24 -13.34 -12.74
CA LEU A 291 -11.70 -12.58 -13.90
C LEU A 291 -11.17 -13.19 -15.21
N SER A 292 -11.67 -12.68 -16.32
CA SER A 292 -11.20 -13.04 -17.66
C SER A 292 -9.71 -12.76 -17.86
N ASP A 293 -9.06 -13.59 -18.69
CA ASP A 293 -7.68 -13.46 -19.14
C ASP A 293 -7.32 -12.07 -19.70
N ARG A 294 -8.31 -11.28 -20.16
CA ARG A 294 -8.07 -9.90 -20.60
C ARG A 294 -7.62 -8.95 -19.48
N TYR A 295 -7.80 -9.35 -18.22
CA TYR A 295 -7.38 -8.59 -17.04
C TYR A 295 -6.05 -9.07 -16.48
N LYS A 296 -5.37 -10.00 -17.16
CA LYS A 296 -3.97 -10.33 -16.86
C LYS A 296 -3.16 -9.04 -16.87
N ASP A 297 -2.41 -8.83 -15.79
CA ASP A 297 -1.57 -7.66 -15.55
C ASP A 297 -2.30 -6.32 -15.37
N HIS A 298 -3.63 -6.34 -15.21
CA HIS A 298 -4.39 -5.13 -14.91
C HIS A 298 -4.29 -4.72 -13.43
N PHE A 299 -4.28 -3.41 -13.21
CA PHE A 299 -4.59 -2.75 -11.96
C PHE A 299 -6.07 -2.35 -11.93
N PHE A 300 -6.61 -2.23 -10.72
CA PHE A 300 -7.94 -1.72 -10.43
C PHE A 300 -7.82 -0.60 -9.42
N LEU A 301 -8.29 0.59 -9.77
CA LEU A 301 -8.13 1.81 -8.96
C LEU A 301 -9.49 2.46 -8.68
N ALA A 302 -9.79 2.69 -7.40
CA ALA A 302 -10.92 3.49 -6.99
C ALA A 302 -10.66 4.98 -7.27
N ASP A 303 -11.61 5.62 -7.98
CA ASP A 303 -11.60 7.03 -8.38
C ASP A 303 -12.69 7.79 -7.59
N PHE A 304 -12.33 8.20 -6.37
CA PHE A 304 -13.19 8.87 -5.40
C PHE A 304 -13.34 10.36 -5.72
N ARG A 305 -14.54 10.78 -6.11
CA ARG A 305 -14.85 12.12 -6.63
C ARG A 305 -16.05 12.76 -5.92
N GLY A 306 -16.35 12.28 -4.71
CA GLY A 306 -17.34 12.82 -3.79
C GLY A 306 -18.80 12.49 -4.12
N THR A 307 -19.13 11.98 -5.31
CA THR A 307 -20.47 11.50 -5.64
C THR A 307 -20.40 10.17 -6.40
N PRO A 308 -21.33 9.22 -6.16
CA PRO A 308 -21.35 7.97 -6.90
C PRO A 308 -21.37 8.16 -8.40
N SER A 309 -22.17 9.09 -8.93
CA SER A 309 -22.30 9.33 -10.37
C SER A 309 -20.99 9.70 -11.08
N GLN A 310 -20.03 10.26 -10.35
CA GLN A 310 -18.73 10.64 -10.87
C GLN A 310 -17.61 9.68 -10.44
N SER A 311 -17.94 8.63 -9.69
CA SER A 311 -16.97 7.73 -9.10
C SER A 311 -17.17 6.30 -9.53
N GLY A 312 -16.10 5.55 -9.38
CA GLY A 312 -16.08 4.12 -9.57
C GLY A 312 -14.68 3.58 -9.58
N ILE A 313 -14.49 2.49 -10.30
CA ILE A 313 -13.28 1.71 -10.38
C ILE A 313 -12.82 1.74 -11.84
N ARG A 314 -11.59 2.20 -12.05
CA ARG A 314 -10.90 2.10 -13.34
C ARG A 314 -10.12 0.81 -13.38
N SER A 315 -10.13 0.12 -14.51
CA SER A 315 -9.19 -0.96 -14.79
C SER A 315 -8.23 -0.51 -15.87
N PHE A 316 -6.95 -0.84 -15.70
CA PHE A 316 -5.94 -0.51 -16.70
C PHE A 316 -4.69 -1.38 -16.58
N ALA A 317 -3.96 -1.52 -17.68
CA ALA A 317 -2.66 -2.20 -17.73
C ALA A 317 -1.55 -1.26 -18.19
N VAL A 318 -0.33 -1.62 -17.85
CA VAL A 318 0.89 -0.96 -18.31
C VAL A 318 1.86 -1.98 -18.89
N GLN A 319 2.73 -1.53 -19.78
CA GLN A 319 3.84 -2.33 -20.31
C GLN A 319 5.16 -1.58 -20.19
N PRO A 320 6.31 -2.28 -20.10
CA PRO A 320 7.62 -1.65 -20.07
C PRO A 320 7.88 -0.76 -21.28
N LYS A 321 8.47 0.42 -21.04
CA LYS A 321 8.93 1.37 -22.05
C LYS A 321 10.22 2.05 -21.60
N GLY A 322 11.35 1.56 -22.09
CA GLY A 322 12.66 2.03 -21.64
C GLY A 322 12.84 1.76 -20.13
N ALA A 323 13.18 2.79 -19.36
CA ALA A 323 13.33 2.69 -17.90
C ALA A 323 12.02 3.00 -17.12
N SER A 324 10.87 3.05 -17.81
CA SER A 324 9.56 3.32 -17.24
C SER A 324 8.51 2.42 -17.89
N PHE A 325 7.25 2.85 -17.87
CA PHE A 325 6.11 2.13 -18.42
C PHE A 325 5.26 3.04 -19.31
N GLU A 326 4.36 2.44 -20.09
CA GLU A 326 3.26 3.15 -20.75
C GLU A 326 1.94 2.41 -20.56
N LEU A 327 0.85 3.18 -20.56
CA LEU A 327 -0.53 2.68 -20.46
C LEU A 327 -0.93 1.96 -21.75
N THR A 328 -1.48 0.74 -21.65
CA THR A 328 -1.84 -0.09 -22.81
C THR A 328 -3.34 -0.32 -22.95
N ASP A 329 -4.04 -0.45 -21.83
CA ASP A 329 -5.48 -0.71 -21.77
C ASP A 329 -6.06 0.10 -20.61
N SER A 330 -7.20 0.77 -20.80
CA SER A 330 -7.83 1.57 -19.75
C SER A 330 -9.31 1.81 -20.03
N HIS A 331 -10.15 1.49 -19.06
CA HIS A 331 -11.59 1.71 -19.13
C HIS A 331 -12.22 1.85 -17.73
N GLU A 332 -13.43 2.38 -17.71
CA GLU A 332 -14.31 2.28 -16.53
C GLU A 332 -14.74 0.82 -16.38
N PHE A 333 -14.41 0.21 -15.24
CA PHE A 333 -14.71 -1.20 -14.97
C PHE A 333 -16.04 -1.35 -14.25
N ILE A 334 -16.15 -0.76 -13.05
CA ILE A 334 -17.39 -0.64 -12.28
C ILE A 334 -17.60 0.85 -12.04
N TRP A 335 -18.79 1.37 -12.33
CA TRP A 335 -19.06 2.80 -12.20
C TRP A 335 -20.34 3.07 -11.41
N GLN A 336 -20.55 4.33 -11.05
CA GLN A 336 -21.67 4.79 -10.24
C GLN A 336 -21.63 4.30 -8.78
N ILE A 337 -20.42 4.19 -8.23
CA ILE A 337 -20.15 3.78 -6.86
C ILE A 337 -19.11 4.73 -6.26
N LEU A 338 -19.28 5.15 -5.01
CA LEU A 338 -18.31 5.99 -4.33
C LEU A 338 -17.33 5.09 -3.57
N ALA A 339 -16.59 4.29 -4.34
CA ALA A 339 -15.63 3.33 -3.81
C ALA A 339 -14.51 4.05 -3.07
N THR A 340 -14.20 3.60 -1.86
CA THR A 340 -13.03 4.04 -1.10
C THR A 340 -11.84 3.13 -1.34
N ASP A 341 -12.08 1.83 -1.45
CA ASP A 341 -11.06 0.82 -1.65
C ASP A 341 -11.62 -0.47 -2.25
N LEU A 342 -10.74 -1.34 -2.74
CA LEU A 342 -11.06 -2.58 -3.43
C LEU A 342 -9.92 -3.60 -3.32
N ASP A 343 -10.27 -4.87 -3.12
CA ASP A 343 -9.29 -5.96 -3.05
C ASP A 343 -9.90 -7.28 -3.51
N PHE A 344 -9.08 -8.21 -3.98
CA PHE A 344 -9.52 -9.54 -4.38
C PHE A 344 -9.56 -10.48 -3.18
N GLY A 345 -10.65 -11.24 -3.03
CA GLY A 345 -10.68 -12.39 -2.14
C GLY A 345 -9.83 -13.55 -2.67
N TYR A 346 -9.54 -14.51 -1.80
CA TYR A 346 -8.85 -15.74 -2.20
C TYR A 346 -9.75 -16.70 -3.00
N ASP A 347 -11.05 -16.42 -3.08
CA ASP A 347 -12.05 -17.08 -3.90
C ASP A 347 -12.12 -16.53 -5.35
N GLY A 348 -11.39 -15.46 -5.63
CA GLY A 348 -11.35 -14.77 -6.92
C GLY A 348 -12.40 -13.66 -7.08
N SER A 349 -13.24 -13.40 -6.06
CA SER A 349 -14.18 -12.28 -6.08
C SER A 349 -13.44 -10.95 -5.89
N LEU A 350 -13.93 -9.88 -6.51
CA LEU A 350 -13.49 -8.52 -6.22
C LEU A 350 -14.42 -7.91 -5.16
N TYR A 351 -13.87 -7.49 -4.03
CA TYR A 351 -14.60 -6.81 -2.97
C TYR A 351 -14.34 -5.32 -3.03
N VAL A 352 -15.39 -4.52 -2.80
CA VAL A 352 -15.32 -3.05 -2.90
C VAL A 352 -15.95 -2.43 -1.67
N SER A 353 -15.19 -1.59 -0.95
CA SER A 353 -15.71 -0.73 0.11
C SER A 353 -16.27 0.56 -0.49
N ASP A 354 -17.45 0.98 -0.04
CA ASP A 354 -18.16 2.13 -0.59
C ASP A 354 -18.64 3.10 0.50
N TRP A 355 -18.35 4.38 0.27
CA TRP A 355 -18.62 5.51 1.16
C TRP A 355 -20.03 6.10 1.00
N VAL A 356 -20.84 5.48 0.14
CA VAL A 356 -22.23 5.83 -0.17
C VAL A 356 -22.40 7.16 -0.88
N ASN A 357 -22.04 8.29 -0.27
CA ASN A 357 -22.16 9.61 -0.89
C ASN A 357 -21.41 10.70 -0.11
N GLY A 358 -20.89 11.70 -0.82
CA GLY A 358 -20.32 12.92 -0.25
C GLY A 358 -18.89 12.76 0.26
N TRP A 359 -18.30 13.88 0.67
CA TRP A 359 -16.93 13.92 1.22
C TRP A 359 -16.86 13.64 2.73
N SER A 360 -17.99 13.73 3.43
CA SER A 360 -18.07 13.59 4.89
C SER A 360 -18.74 12.29 5.34
N GLY A 361 -19.29 11.52 4.40
CA GLY A 361 -20.00 10.27 4.67
C GLY A 361 -21.39 10.49 5.27
N LEU A 362 -22.15 9.39 5.35
CA LEU A 362 -23.54 9.38 5.83
C LEU A 362 -23.72 8.60 7.15
N GLY A 363 -22.62 8.32 7.86
CA GLY A 363 -22.64 7.48 9.07
C GLY A 363 -22.91 6.00 8.80
N LYS A 364 -22.70 5.56 7.56
CA LYS A 364 -22.83 4.17 7.10
C LYS A 364 -21.90 3.92 5.91
N GLY A 365 -21.48 2.68 5.73
CA GLY A 365 -20.71 2.21 4.58
C GLY A 365 -21.30 0.92 4.01
N ARG A 366 -20.76 0.45 2.88
CA ARG A 366 -21.15 -0.81 2.23
C ARG A 366 -19.90 -1.57 1.81
N ILE A 367 -19.99 -2.89 1.79
CA ILE A 367 -19.04 -3.77 1.09
C ILE A 367 -19.84 -4.52 0.04
N TYR A 368 -19.36 -4.50 -1.19
CA TYR A 368 -19.92 -5.27 -2.30
C TYR A 368 -18.97 -6.37 -2.70
N GLU A 369 -19.53 -7.53 -3.05
CA GLU A 369 -18.85 -8.59 -3.76
C GLU A 369 -19.19 -8.50 -5.25
N PHE A 370 -18.18 -8.57 -6.12
CA PHE A 370 -18.34 -8.70 -7.55
C PHE A 370 -17.68 -9.99 -8.03
N THR A 371 -18.47 -10.84 -8.66
CA THR A 371 -18.04 -12.11 -9.25
C THR A 371 -18.21 -12.09 -10.76
N ASP A 372 -17.29 -12.73 -11.48
CA ASP A 372 -17.49 -13.14 -12.86
C ASP A 372 -17.95 -14.61 -12.87
N PRO A 373 -19.22 -14.92 -13.16
CA PRO A 373 -19.76 -16.28 -13.09
C PRO A 373 -19.03 -17.29 -13.98
N GLU A 374 -18.48 -16.84 -15.11
CA GLU A 374 -17.76 -17.70 -16.05
C GLU A 374 -16.38 -18.08 -15.50
N HIS A 375 -15.71 -17.16 -14.79
CA HIS A 375 -14.37 -17.36 -14.25
C HIS A 375 -14.35 -17.82 -12.78
N ALA A 376 -15.46 -17.72 -12.06
CA ALA A 376 -15.61 -18.22 -10.69
C ALA A 376 -15.32 -19.74 -10.57
N LYS A 377 -15.59 -20.52 -11.62
CA LYS A 377 -15.22 -21.95 -11.65
C LYS A 377 -13.70 -22.15 -11.69
N ALA A 378 -12.99 -21.35 -12.50
CA ALA A 378 -11.54 -21.41 -12.60
C ALA A 378 -10.88 -20.96 -11.28
N ALA A 379 -11.40 -19.92 -10.64
CA ALA A 379 -10.93 -19.48 -9.34
C ALA A 379 -11.08 -20.57 -8.26
N ARG A 380 -12.24 -21.25 -8.20
CA ARG A 380 -12.42 -22.41 -7.31
C ARG A 380 -11.47 -23.57 -7.63
N ALA A 381 -11.21 -23.84 -8.91
CA ALA A 381 -10.30 -24.90 -9.35
C ALA A 381 -8.82 -24.59 -9.05
N ALA A 382 -8.47 -23.32 -8.84
CA ALA A 382 -7.14 -22.92 -8.39
C ALA A 382 -6.91 -23.22 -6.90
N HIS A 383 -7.97 -23.50 -6.12
CA HIS A 383 -7.86 -23.83 -4.69
C HIS A 383 -7.16 -22.77 -3.82
N SER A 384 -7.03 -21.52 -4.30
CA SER A 384 -6.37 -20.42 -3.56
C SER A 384 -6.94 -20.23 -2.15
N ALA A 385 -8.26 -20.14 -2.00
CA ALA A 385 -8.92 -19.98 -0.70
C ALA A 385 -8.64 -21.15 0.26
N GLU A 386 -8.64 -22.39 -0.24
CA GLU A 386 -8.38 -23.58 0.57
C GLU A 386 -6.92 -23.62 1.03
N LEU A 387 -5.97 -23.34 0.12
CA LEU A 387 -4.55 -23.29 0.43
C LEU A 387 -4.25 -22.22 1.49
N MET A 388 -4.82 -21.02 1.33
CA MET A 388 -4.63 -19.91 2.25
C MET A 388 -5.20 -20.23 3.64
N LYS A 389 -6.40 -20.81 3.70
CA LYS A 389 -7.04 -21.23 4.96
C LYS A 389 -6.26 -22.30 5.71
N GLN A 390 -5.70 -23.27 4.98
CA GLN A 390 -4.89 -24.35 5.55
C GLN A 390 -3.50 -23.86 6.01
N GLY A 391 -3.00 -22.76 5.44
CA GLY A 391 -1.67 -22.22 5.73
C GLY A 391 -0.55 -22.95 4.99
N PHE A 392 0.69 -22.47 5.20
CA PHE A 392 1.87 -22.90 4.45
C PHE A 392 3.03 -23.41 5.33
N SER A 393 3.01 -23.14 6.64
CA SER A 393 4.14 -23.45 7.55
C SER A 393 4.45 -24.95 7.66
N GLU A 394 3.42 -25.80 7.64
CA GLU A 394 3.54 -27.25 7.78
C GLU A 394 3.67 -28.01 6.45
N ARG A 395 3.72 -27.29 5.32
CA ARG A 395 3.82 -27.91 3.99
C ARG A 395 5.25 -28.36 3.71
N SER A 396 5.39 -29.46 2.97
CA SER A 396 6.69 -29.97 2.55
C SER A 396 7.41 -28.99 1.62
N THR A 397 8.74 -28.98 1.65
CA THR A 397 9.56 -28.17 0.73
C THR A 397 9.25 -28.49 -0.74
N GLU A 398 8.96 -29.75 -1.07
CA GLU A 398 8.58 -30.20 -2.41
C GLU A 398 7.26 -29.57 -2.86
N GLU A 399 6.26 -29.55 -1.99
CA GLU A 399 4.96 -28.96 -2.28
C GLU A 399 5.07 -27.43 -2.43
N LEU A 400 5.76 -26.77 -1.51
CA LEU A 400 5.97 -25.32 -1.56
C LEU A 400 6.69 -24.91 -2.85
N THR A 401 7.67 -25.71 -3.29
CA THR A 401 8.37 -25.50 -4.56
C THR A 401 7.42 -25.55 -5.76
N GLN A 402 6.44 -26.45 -5.77
CA GLN A 402 5.42 -26.52 -6.84
C GLN A 402 4.51 -25.29 -6.83
N LEU A 403 4.16 -24.80 -5.63
CA LEU A 403 3.31 -23.62 -5.45
C LEU A 403 3.97 -22.31 -5.90
N LEU A 404 5.29 -22.27 -6.12
CA LEU A 404 5.95 -21.12 -6.73
C LEU A 404 5.51 -20.85 -8.17
N ALA A 405 4.93 -21.83 -8.88
CA ALA A 405 4.35 -21.65 -10.21
C ALA A 405 2.82 -21.44 -10.19
N HIS A 406 2.23 -21.24 -9.01
CA HIS A 406 0.79 -21.12 -8.87
C HIS A 406 0.24 -19.90 -9.63
N VAL A 407 -0.95 -20.02 -10.22
CA VAL A 407 -1.57 -18.94 -11.02
C VAL A 407 -1.85 -17.68 -10.19
N ASP A 408 -2.24 -17.85 -8.93
CA ASP A 408 -2.46 -16.77 -7.97
C ASP A 408 -1.15 -16.30 -7.33
N GLN A 409 -0.78 -15.03 -7.53
CA GLN A 409 0.44 -14.43 -6.98
C GLN A 409 0.56 -14.56 -5.47
N ARG A 410 -0.56 -14.47 -4.75
CA ARG A 410 -0.57 -14.49 -3.28
C ARG A 410 -0.17 -15.87 -2.76
N ILE A 411 -0.53 -16.93 -3.48
CA ILE A 411 -0.10 -18.31 -3.19
C ILE A 411 1.39 -18.47 -3.44
N ARG A 412 1.91 -17.91 -4.54
CA ARG A 412 3.35 -17.92 -4.83
C ARG A 412 4.14 -17.19 -3.72
N MET A 413 3.63 -16.05 -3.26
CA MET A 413 4.24 -15.28 -2.17
C MET A 413 4.27 -16.07 -0.85
N GLU A 414 3.15 -16.62 -0.40
CA GLU A 414 3.15 -17.39 0.86
C GLU A 414 3.98 -18.68 0.78
N ALA A 415 4.00 -19.33 -0.39
CA ALA A 415 4.90 -20.47 -0.62
C ALA A 415 6.38 -20.08 -0.54
N GLN A 416 6.74 -18.95 -1.15
CA GLN A 416 8.08 -18.36 -1.07
C GLN A 416 8.46 -18.04 0.37
N PHE A 417 7.59 -17.39 1.14
CA PHE A 417 7.88 -17.04 2.54
C PHE A 417 8.04 -18.29 3.41
N ALA A 418 7.21 -19.32 3.22
CA ALA A 418 7.37 -20.58 3.93
C ALA A 418 8.69 -21.28 3.60
N LEU A 419 9.15 -21.27 2.34
CA LEU A 419 10.47 -21.80 1.95
C LEU A 419 11.62 -21.03 2.62
N VAL A 420 11.48 -19.71 2.77
CA VAL A 420 12.45 -18.87 3.50
C VAL A 420 12.47 -19.23 4.99
N ASP A 421 11.31 -19.40 5.62
CA ASP A 421 11.21 -19.81 7.02
C ASP A 421 11.79 -21.20 7.26
N GLN A 422 11.65 -22.11 6.30
CA GLN A 422 12.30 -23.43 6.29
C GLN A 422 13.81 -23.39 6.01
N ASN A 423 14.39 -22.22 5.68
CA ASN A 423 15.77 -22.07 5.20
C ASN A 423 16.09 -23.00 4.00
N ALA A 424 15.12 -23.20 3.10
CA ALA A 424 15.20 -24.12 1.97
C ALA A 424 16.01 -23.55 0.78
N LEU A 425 17.24 -23.09 1.03
CA LEU A 425 18.09 -22.42 0.04
C LEU A 425 18.33 -23.28 -1.20
N ASP A 426 18.65 -24.56 -1.02
CA ASP A 426 18.95 -25.48 -2.14
C ASP A 426 17.74 -25.66 -3.07
N ALA A 427 16.54 -25.76 -2.50
CA ALA A 427 15.30 -25.87 -3.26
C ALA A 427 15.02 -24.60 -4.06
N LEU A 428 15.15 -23.42 -3.43
CA LEU A 428 14.99 -22.14 -4.11
C LEU A 428 16.03 -21.97 -5.23
N GLN A 429 17.30 -22.28 -4.99
CA GLN A 429 18.34 -22.21 -6.02
C GLN A 429 18.04 -23.15 -7.19
N GLN A 430 17.61 -24.38 -6.91
CA GLN A 430 17.22 -25.33 -7.95
C GLN A 430 16.09 -24.78 -8.82
N VAL A 431 15.04 -24.18 -8.23
CA VAL A 431 13.93 -23.57 -8.97
C VAL A 431 14.41 -22.39 -9.81
N ALA A 432 15.16 -21.46 -9.21
CA ALA A 432 15.66 -20.26 -9.90
C ALA A 432 16.51 -20.61 -11.14
N LEU A 433 17.31 -21.68 -11.05
CA LEU A 433 18.22 -22.12 -12.10
C LEU A 433 17.58 -23.01 -13.17
N THR A 434 16.53 -23.77 -12.84
CA THR A 434 16.06 -24.86 -13.72
C THR A 434 14.58 -24.83 -14.11
N SER A 435 13.73 -24.08 -13.39
CA SER A 435 12.31 -23.98 -13.74
C SER A 435 12.12 -23.36 -15.13
N GLN A 436 11.08 -23.81 -15.84
CA GLN A 436 10.64 -23.23 -17.11
C GLN A 436 9.54 -22.17 -16.90
N ASP A 437 8.96 -22.11 -15.70
CA ASP A 437 7.97 -21.10 -15.33
C ASP A 437 8.69 -19.85 -14.82
N GLN A 438 8.51 -18.71 -15.51
CA GLN A 438 9.19 -17.47 -15.19
C GLN A 438 8.86 -17.00 -13.78
N PHE A 439 7.58 -17.00 -13.38
CA PHE A 439 7.17 -16.53 -12.06
C PHE A 439 7.75 -17.40 -10.94
N ALA A 440 7.79 -18.72 -11.10
CA ALA A 440 8.46 -19.60 -10.15
C ALA A 440 9.94 -19.23 -9.97
N ARG A 441 10.64 -18.87 -11.06
CA ARG A 441 12.03 -18.39 -10.98
C ARG A 441 12.12 -17.07 -10.22
N LEU A 442 11.25 -16.10 -10.50
CA LEU A 442 11.27 -14.79 -9.83
C LEU A 442 11.02 -14.92 -8.33
N HIS A 443 9.99 -15.69 -7.94
CA HIS A 443 9.70 -15.95 -6.54
C HIS A 443 10.84 -16.70 -5.83
N ALA A 444 11.48 -17.65 -6.51
CA ALA A 444 12.67 -18.31 -5.98
C ALA A 444 13.83 -17.33 -5.76
N ILE A 445 14.10 -16.43 -6.71
CA ILE A 445 15.14 -15.39 -6.63
C ILE A 445 14.85 -14.43 -5.47
N TRP A 446 13.61 -13.97 -5.30
CA TRP A 446 13.20 -13.14 -4.16
C TRP A 446 13.31 -13.88 -2.82
N GLY A 447 12.98 -15.17 -2.78
CA GLY A 447 13.22 -16.05 -1.64
C GLY A 447 14.70 -16.10 -1.25
N ILE A 448 15.59 -16.29 -2.24
CA ILE A 448 17.04 -16.27 -2.04
C ILE A 448 17.51 -14.90 -1.56
N GLY A 449 16.96 -13.80 -2.07
CA GLY A 449 17.24 -12.45 -1.60
C GLY A 449 16.88 -12.23 -0.13
N GLN A 450 15.72 -12.74 0.30
CA GLN A 450 15.32 -12.69 1.72
C GLN A 450 16.30 -13.43 2.64
N LEU A 451 16.78 -14.61 2.21
CA LEU A 451 17.84 -15.33 2.93
C LEU A 451 19.18 -14.56 2.86
N GLY A 452 19.48 -13.96 1.71
CA GLY A 452 20.66 -13.15 1.43
C GLY A 452 20.83 -11.97 2.38
N ARG A 453 19.74 -11.28 2.75
CA ARG A 453 19.80 -10.19 3.74
C ARG A 453 20.24 -10.65 5.12
N LYS A 454 19.92 -11.89 5.52
CA LYS A 454 20.37 -12.49 6.78
C LYS A 454 21.78 -13.05 6.65
N THR A 455 22.13 -13.60 5.48
CA THR A 455 23.41 -14.24 5.20
C THR A 455 23.78 -14.02 3.75
N SER A 456 24.66 -13.05 3.49
CA SER A 456 24.96 -12.57 2.13
C SER A 456 25.46 -13.66 1.18
N SER A 457 26.10 -14.72 1.67
CA SER A 457 26.54 -15.84 0.83
C SER A 457 25.40 -16.67 0.23
N ALA A 458 24.14 -16.53 0.70
CA ALA A 458 23.01 -17.26 0.14
C ALA A 458 22.75 -16.93 -1.34
N VAL A 459 23.09 -15.72 -1.79
CA VAL A 459 22.92 -15.28 -3.19
C VAL A 459 24.04 -15.77 -4.12
N ALA A 460 25.11 -16.38 -3.59
CA ALA A 460 26.25 -16.82 -4.41
C ALA A 460 25.84 -17.85 -5.48
N GLY A 461 24.89 -18.73 -5.16
CA GLY A 461 24.42 -19.79 -6.07
C GLY A 461 23.65 -19.30 -7.30
N ILE A 462 23.26 -18.01 -7.34
CA ILE A 462 22.49 -17.43 -8.46
C ILE A 462 23.27 -16.40 -9.26
N GLN A 463 24.59 -16.25 -9.05
CA GLN A 463 25.41 -15.31 -9.82
C GLN A 463 25.37 -15.56 -11.33
N SER A 464 25.23 -16.82 -11.76
CA SER A 464 25.09 -17.17 -13.18
C SER A 464 23.85 -16.57 -13.83
N LEU A 465 22.80 -16.25 -13.05
CA LEU A 465 21.57 -15.63 -13.55
C LEU A 465 21.77 -14.17 -14.00
N LEU A 466 22.89 -13.52 -13.65
CA LEU A 466 23.28 -12.22 -14.22
C LEU A 466 23.54 -12.30 -15.74
N HIS A 467 23.65 -13.51 -16.28
CA HIS A 467 23.83 -13.78 -17.70
C HIS A 467 22.69 -14.64 -18.29
N ASP A 468 21.53 -14.71 -17.61
CA ASP A 468 20.37 -15.46 -18.09
C ASP A 468 19.86 -14.92 -19.43
N SER A 469 19.19 -15.75 -20.25
CA SER A 469 18.59 -15.26 -21.49
C SER A 469 17.35 -14.38 -21.26
N ASP A 470 16.71 -14.53 -20.11
CA ASP A 470 15.55 -13.75 -19.70
C ASP A 470 16.00 -12.48 -18.96
N SER A 471 15.71 -11.32 -19.55
CA SER A 471 16.10 -10.02 -18.98
C SER A 471 15.45 -9.73 -17.63
N GLU A 472 14.26 -10.28 -17.37
CA GLU A 472 13.59 -10.09 -16.09
C GLU A 472 14.32 -10.88 -14.99
N VAL A 473 14.72 -12.12 -15.29
CA VAL A 473 15.54 -12.94 -14.40
C VAL A 473 16.89 -12.27 -14.11
N GLN A 474 17.54 -11.71 -15.13
CA GLN A 474 18.79 -10.94 -14.96
C GLN A 474 18.58 -9.75 -14.01
N SER A 475 17.51 -8.98 -14.22
CA SER A 475 17.17 -7.80 -13.41
C SER A 475 16.93 -8.17 -11.95
N GLN A 476 16.10 -9.19 -11.69
CA GLN A 476 15.80 -9.62 -10.33
C GLN A 476 17.04 -10.22 -9.64
N ALA A 477 17.86 -10.99 -10.35
CA ALA A 477 19.12 -11.50 -9.81
C ALA A 477 20.07 -10.36 -9.40
N ALA A 478 20.23 -9.34 -10.27
CA ALA A 478 21.06 -8.18 -9.99
C ALA A 478 20.55 -7.41 -8.77
N LYS A 479 19.23 -7.21 -8.66
CA LYS A 479 18.59 -6.55 -7.51
C LYS A 479 18.89 -7.27 -6.20
N VAL A 480 18.59 -8.57 -6.11
CA VAL A 480 18.75 -9.31 -4.85
C VAL A 480 20.21 -9.51 -4.44
N ILE A 481 21.13 -9.68 -5.41
CA ILE A 481 22.56 -9.76 -5.14
C ILE A 481 23.09 -8.43 -4.61
N GLY A 482 22.67 -7.31 -5.21
CA GLY A 482 23.04 -5.96 -4.78
C GLY A 482 22.51 -5.64 -3.39
N GLU A 483 21.24 -5.95 -3.11
CA GLU A 483 20.59 -5.71 -1.82
C GLU A 483 21.23 -6.54 -0.69
N ALA A 484 21.68 -7.76 -0.98
CA ALA A 484 22.42 -8.59 -0.02
C ALA A 484 23.85 -8.06 0.30
N GLY A 485 24.33 -7.04 -0.42
CA GLY A 485 25.69 -6.52 -0.27
C GLY A 485 26.77 -7.56 -0.58
N PHE A 486 26.48 -8.55 -1.43
CA PHE A 486 27.38 -9.65 -1.69
C PHE A 486 28.55 -9.23 -2.59
N THR A 487 29.77 -9.47 -2.11
CA THR A 487 31.01 -9.29 -2.89
C THR A 487 31.63 -10.66 -3.15
N ALA A 488 31.82 -10.99 -4.44
CA ALA A 488 32.30 -12.29 -4.91
C ALA A 488 33.73 -12.63 -4.49
#